data_AF-A0A3M7TPK7-F1
#
_entry.id   AF-A0A3M7TPK7-F1
#
_cell.length_a   1.000
_cell.length_b   1.000
_cell.length_c   1.000
_cell.angle_alpha   90.00
_cell.angle_beta   90.00
_cell.angle_gamma   90.00
#
_symmetry.space_group_name_H-M   'P 1'
#
loop_
_entity.id
_entity.type
_entity.pdbx_description
1 polymer ?
#
loop_
_entity_poly.entity_id
_entity_poly.type
_entity_poly.pdbx_seq_one_letter_code
_entity_poly.pdbx_strand_id
1 'polypeptide(L)'
;MKKGERTKQIILDTATQLIAEKGFKGTTVSEVVKAAGYTQAAFYLHFKSKDDLLAEIVDTFEVRLAALTDASKTLRDPSGKLEEEMPRTYTAIFTFLGDHSNELKIVLASEQGIKVRKKITDILSANMKMHQANGAVRGDVDPNLLAEAITASIEQLTYQYLVTGEKTAEELGKQTAFLYLYGMIKNK
;
A
#
# COMPACT_ATOMS: atom_id res chain seq x y z
N MET A 1 -6.67 -17.25 -18.43
CA MET A 1 -5.21 -17.07 -18.37
C MET A 1 -4.52 -18.05 -19.29
N LYS A 2 -3.55 -17.58 -20.07
CA LYS A 2 -2.67 -18.44 -20.88
C LYS A 2 -1.69 -19.19 -19.97
N LYS A 3 -1.15 -20.33 -20.43
CA LYS A 3 -0.22 -21.17 -19.63
C LYS A 3 0.98 -20.39 -19.09
N GLY A 4 1.59 -19.53 -19.91
CA GLY A 4 2.73 -18.70 -19.50
C GLY A 4 2.39 -17.66 -18.43
N GLU A 5 1.21 -17.04 -18.50
CA GLU A 5 0.75 -16.09 -17.47
C GLU A 5 0.54 -16.78 -16.12
N ARG A 6 -0.01 -18.01 -16.15
CA ARG A 6 -0.18 -18.82 -14.93
C ARG A 6 1.17 -19.18 -14.30
N THR A 7 2.16 -19.56 -15.11
CA THR A 7 3.51 -19.83 -14.61
C THR A 7 4.17 -18.58 -14.01
N LYS A 8 4.10 -17.44 -14.71
CA LYS A 8 4.59 -16.14 -14.18
C LYS A 8 3.97 -15.84 -12.82
N GLN A 9 2.64 -15.96 -12.70
CA GLN A 9 1.92 -15.63 -11.46
C GLN A 9 2.33 -16.56 -10.30
N ILE A 10 2.39 -17.88 -10.52
CA ILE A 10 2.79 -18.82 -9.46
C ILE A 10 4.21 -18.53 -8.96
N ILE A 11 5.14 -18.23 -9.88
CA ILE A 11 6.52 -17.86 -9.52
C ILE A 11 6.52 -16.55 -8.72
N LEU A 12 5.76 -15.54 -9.14
CA LEU A 12 5.66 -14.24 -8.47
C LEU A 12 5.09 -14.36 -7.05
N ASP A 13 4.00 -15.12 -6.89
CA ASP A 13 3.35 -15.34 -5.59
C ASP A 13 4.28 -16.11 -4.64
N THR A 14 4.93 -17.17 -5.14
CA THR A 14 5.89 -17.96 -4.36
C THR A 14 7.09 -17.12 -3.93
N ALA A 15 7.61 -16.28 -4.83
CA ALA A 15 8.69 -15.37 -4.53
C ALA A 15 8.28 -14.33 -3.47
N THR A 16 7.07 -13.77 -3.60
CA THR A 16 6.52 -12.80 -2.64
C THR A 16 6.49 -13.38 -1.23
N GLN A 17 6.01 -14.61 -1.06
CA GLN A 17 6.00 -15.30 0.24
C GLN A 17 7.43 -15.49 0.77
N LEU A 18 8.34 -16.06 -0.04
CA LEU A 18 9.70 -16.34 0.40
C LEU A 18 10.50 -15.08 0.74
N ILE A 19 10.32 -13.99 -0.02
CA ILE A 19 10.98 -12.71 0.22
C ILE A 19 10.39 -12.05 1.47
N ALA A 20 9.08 -12.11 1.68
CA ALA A 20 8.45 -11.60 2.90
C ALA A 20 8.94 -12.35 4.15
N GLU A 21 9.17 -13.66 4.08
CA GLU A 21 9.67 -14.46 5.19
C GLU A 21 11.17 -14.27 5.46
N LYS A 22 12.00 -14.41 4.42
CA LYS A 22 13.47 -14.51 4.54
C LYS A 22 14.22 -13.22 4.19
N GLY A 23 13.52 -12.23 3.66
CA GLY A 23 14.09 -11.01 3.09
C GLY A 23 14.70 -11.24 1.70
N PHE A 24 14.77 -10.17 0.90
CA PHE A 24 15.24 -10.23 -0.49
C PHE A 24 16.63 -10.84 -0.67
N LYS A 25 17.58 -10.49 0.20
CA LYS A 25 18.94 -11.04 0.17
C LYS A 25 18.99 -12.53 0.56
N GLY A 26 18.08 -12.97 1.44
CA GLY A 26 17.98 -14.34 1.93
C GLY A 26 17.26 -15.31 0.98
N THR A 27 16.67 -14.82 -0.11
CA THR A 27 15.96 -15.65 -1.09
C THR A 27 16.76 -15.79 -2.39
N THR A 28 16.86 -17.01 -2.92
CA THR A 28 17.51 -17.29 -4.22
C THR A 28 16.50 -17.67 -5.30
N VAL A 29 16.84 -17.44 -6.58
CA VAL A 29 16.02 -17.88 -7.73
C VAL A 29 15.79 -19.40 -7.69
N SER A 30 16.81 -20.16 -7.30
CA SER A 30 16.71 -21.63 -7.21
C SER A 30 15.70 -22.09 -6.15
N GLU A 31 15.63 -21.42 -5.00
CA GLU A 31 14.63 -21.72 -3.98
C GLU A 31 13.22 -21.38 -4.47
N VAL A 32 13.04 -20.22 -5.09
CA VAL A 32 11.75 -19.77 -5.63
C VAL A 32 11.20 -20.79 -6.62
N VAL A 33 11.98 -21.17 -7.64
CA VAL A 33 11.48 -22.09 -8.67
C VAL A 33 11.24 -23.49 -8.10
N LYS A 34 12.09 -23.94 -7.16
CA LYS A 34 11.90 -25.23 -6.48
C LYS A 34 10.60 -25.24 -5.69
N ALA A 35 10.31 -24.18 -4.93
CA ALA A 35 9.07 -24.04 -4.17
C ALA A 35 7.85 -23.90 -5.09
N ALA A 36 8.01 -23.22 -6.23
CA ALA A 36 6.95 -23.01 -7.22
C ALA A 36 6.68 -24.25 -8.10
N GLY A 37 7.52 -25.30 -8.03
CA GLY A 37 7.41 -26.48 -8.89
C GLY A 37 7.86 -26.27 -10.33
N TYR A 38 8.79 -25.34 -10.56
CA TYR A 38 9.31 -24.97 -11.88
C TYR A 38 10.85 -25.05 -11.94
N THR A 39 11.39 -24.89 -13.15
CA THR A 39 12.84 -24.86 -13.40
C THR A 39 13.36 -23.43 -13.42
N GLN A 40 14.68 -23.25 -13.25
CA GLN A 40 15.30 -21.94 -13.46
C GLN A 40 15.10 -21.45 -14.90
N ALA A 41 15.11 -22.35 -15.89
CA ALA A 41 14.81 -21.98 -17.28
C ALA A 41 13.41 -21.36 -17.39
N ALA A 42 12.39 -21.91 -16.71
CA ALA A 42 11.05 -21.34 -16.69
C ALA A 42 10.99 -19.96 -16.03
N PHE A 43 11.81 -19.70 -15.00
CA PHE A 43 11.94 -18.36 -14.40
C PHE A 43 12.48 -17.36 -15.41
N TYR A 44 13.59 -17.68 -16.09
CA TYR A 44 14.25 -16.77 -17.02
C TYR A 44 13.46 -16.53 -18.33
N LEU A 45 12.39 -17.29 -18.58
CA LEU A 45 11.41 -16.96 -19.62
C LEU A 45 10.52 -15.76 -19.26
N HIS A 46 10.39 -15.44 -17.97
CA HIS A 46 9.47 -14.43 -17.46
C HIS A 46 10.17 -13.27 -16.77
N PHE A 47 11.30 -13.52 -16.12
CA PHE A 47 12.03 -12.54 -15.32
C PHE A 47 13.51 -12.54 -15.70
N LYS A 48 14.07 -11.37 -15.94
CA LYS A 48 15.49 -11.22 -16.34
C LYS A 48 16.44 -11.50 -15.18
N SER A 49 16.02 -11.22 -13.96
CA SER A 49 16.80 -11.37 -12.74
C SER A 49 15.90 -11.44 -11.50
N LYS A 50 16.51 -11.65 -10.33
CA LYS A 50 15.79 -11.53 -9.05
C LYS A 50 15.35 -10.09 -8.77
N ASP A 51 16.11 -9.09 -9.23
CA ASP A 51 15.74 -7.68 -9.12
C ASP A 51 14.55 -7.32 -10.02
N ASP A 52 14.48 -7.90 -11.23
CA ASP A 52 13.34 -7.75 -12.15
C ASP A 52 12.05 -8.36 -11.55
N LEU A 53 12.17 -9.51 -10.89
CA LEU A 53 11.09 -10.11 -10.11
C LEU A 53 10.65 -9.20 -8.95
N LEU A 54 11.59 -8.61 -8.22
CA LEU A 54 11.27 -7.66 -7.13
C LEU A 54 10.54 -6.42 -7.66
N ALA A 55 11.02 -5.86 -8.77
CA ALA A 55 10.38 -4.74 -9.42
C ALA A 55 8.93 -5.07 -9.80
N GLU A 56 8.68 -6.24 -10.40
CA GLU A 56 7.32 -6.68 -10.73
C GLU A 56 6.42 -6.79 -9.49
N ILE A 57 6.92 -7.28 -8.35
CA ILE A 57 6.14 -7.33 -7.09
C ILE A 57 5.74 -5.93 -6.65
N VAL A 58 6.71 -5.00 -6.63
CA VAL A 58 6.50 -3.61 -6.20
C VAL A 58 5.54 -2.88 -7.15
N ASP A 59 5.74 -3.02 -8.46
CA ASP A 59 4.90 -2.40 -9.50
C ASP A 59 3.46 -2.95 -9.44
N THR A 60 3.31 -4.26 -9.24
CA THR A 60 1.99 -4.88 -9.08
C THR A 60 1.26 -4.34 -7.85
N PHE A 61 1.97 -4.18 -6.73
CA PHE A 61 1.40 -3.59 -5.52
C PHE A 61 1.01 -2.11 -5.75
N GLU A 62 1.88 -1.32 -6.38
CA GLU A 62 1.61 0.08 -6.71
C GLU A 62 0.35 0.23 -7.58
N VAL A 63 0.21 -0.59 -8.63
CA VAL A 63 -0.95 -0.56 -9.52
C VAL A 63 -2.24 -0.89 -8.77
N ARG A 64 -2.21 -1.91 -7.90
CA ARG A 64 -3.39 -2.28 -7.10
C ARG A 64 -3.75 -1.20 -6.08
N LEU A 65 -2.76 -0.60 -5.43
CA LEU A 65 -2.96 0.51 -4.50
C LEU A 65 -3.52 1.74 -5.20
N ALA A 66 -3.01 2.08 -6.39
CA ALA A 66 -3.52 3.19 -7.19
C ALA A 66 -5.00 2.98 -7.58
N ALA A 67 -5.36 1.76 -7.99
CA ALA A 67 -6.75 1.41 -8.32
C ALA A 67 -7.71 1.60 -7.13
N LEU A 68 -7.26 1.32 -5.90
CA LEU A 68 -8.02 1.60 -4.69
C LEU A 68 -8.28 3.11 -4.52
N THR A 69 -7.24 3.92 -4.69
CA THR A 69 -7.34 5.38 -4.52
C THR A 69 -8.16 6.08 -5.60
N ASP A 70 -8.16 5.57 -6.83
CA ASP A 70 -9.01 6.09 -7.92
C ASP A 70 -10.49 5.67 -7.75
N ALA A 71 -10.74 4.48 -7.20
CA ALA A 71 -12.08 4.02 -6.85
C ALA A 71 -12.67 4.81 -5.66
N SER A 72 -11.82 5.19 -4.70
CA SER A 72 -12.18 6.10 -3.61
C SER A 72 -12.15 7.57 -4.09
N LYS A 73 -13.15 7.98 -4.89
CA LYS A 73 -13.33 9.38 -5.34
C LYS A 73 -13.42 10.40 -4.18
N THR A 74 -13.57 9.92 -2.94
CA THR A 74 -13.66 10.65 -1.67
C THR A 74 -12.49 11.61 -1.41
N LEU A 75 -11.26 11.27 -1.80
CA LEU A 75 -10.13 12.21 -1.66
C LEU A 75 -10.20 13.38 -2.66
N ARG A 76 -11.01 13.24 -3.72
CA ARG A 76 -11.16 14.22 -4.80
C ARG A 76 -12.50 14.97 -4.77
N ASP A 77 -13.42 14.65 -3.87
CA ASP A 77 -14.72 15.32 -3.78
C ASP A 77 -14.65 16.49 -2.77
N PRO A 78 -14.49 17.75 -3.23
CA PRO A 78 -14.45 18.91 -2.37
C PRO A 78 -15.79 19.23 -1.68
N SER A 79 -16.88 18.58 -2.08
CA SER A 79 -18.23 18.76 -1.54
C SER A 79 -18.69 17.62 -0.60
N GLY A 80 -17.91 16.54 -0.55
CA GLY A 80 -18.20 15.37 0.28
C GLY A 80 -18.12 15.66 1.76
N LYS A 81 -18.97 14.99 2.56
CA LYS A 81 -18.86 15.03 4.02
C LYS A 81 -17.66 14.16 4.42
N LEU A 82 -16.49 14.78 4.56
CA LEU A 82 -15.24 14.11 4.97
C LEU A 82 -15.43 13.17 6.17
N GLU A 83 -16.31 13.54 7.11
CA GLU A 83 -16.68 12.78 8.30
C GLU A 83 -17.30 11.40 7.98
N GLU A 84 -18.09 11.28 6.91
CA GLU A 84 -18.76 10.05 6.48
C GLU A 84 -17.88 9.23 5.51
N GLU A 85 -16.92 9.87 4.84
CA GLU A 85 -16.13 9.30 3.76
C GLU A 85 -14.77 8.79 4.18
N MET A 86 -14.11 9.50 5.10
CA MET A 86 -12.78 9.14 5.58
C MET A 86 -12.77 7.77 6.26
N PRO A 87 -13.70 7.43 7.20
CA PRO A 87 -13.71 6.10 7.81
C PRO A 87 -13.78 4.96 6.77
N ARG A 88 -14.63 5.11 5.75
CA ARG A 88 -14.74 4.12 4.65
C ARG A 88 -13.45 4.01 3.85
N THR A 89 -12.83 5.15 3.55
CA THR A 89 -11.58 5.21 2.77
C THR A 89 -10.42 4.57 3.55
N TYR A 90 -10.24 4.92 4.82
CA TYR A 90 -9.20 4.31 5.66
C TYR A 90 -9.45 2.82 5.90
N THR A 91 -10.69 2.40 6.15
CA THR A 91 -11.01 0.97 6.27
C THR A 91 -10.64 0.22 4.99
N ALA A 92 -10.97 0.75 3.81
CA ALA A 92 -10.60 0.12 2.55
C ALA A 92 -9.07 0.04 2.36
N ILE A 93 -8.34 1.09 2.76
CA ILE A 93 -6.87 1.10 2.76
C ILE A 93 -6.32 0.02 3.70
N PHE A 94 -6.77 -0.04 4.95
CA PHE A 94 -6.31 -1.07 5.89
C PHE A 94 -6.66 -2.46 5.41
N THR A 95 -7.86 -2.70 4.86
CA THR A 95 -8.23 -4.01 4.29
C THR A 95 -7.25 -4.40 3.19
N PHE A 96 -6.98 -3.50 2.24
CA PHE A 96 -6.02 -3.74 1.16
C PHE A 96 -4.61 -4.05 1.71
N LEU A 97 -4.12 -3.26 2.66
CA LEU A 97 -2.79 -3.45 3.23
C LEU A 97 -2.68 -4.76 4.03
N GLY A 98 -3.76 -5.19 4.68
CA GLY A 98 -3.85 -6.51 5.33
C GLY A 98 -3.80 -7.66 4.34
N ASP A 99 -4.65 -7.59 3.29
CA ASP A 99 -4.74 -8.59 2.22
C ASP A 99 -3.42 -8.73 1.43
N HIS A 100 -2.63 -7.66 1.38
CA HIS A 100 -1.33 -7.59 0.68
C HIS A 100 -0.15 -7.36 1.63
N SER A 101 -0.21 -7.89 2.85
CA SER A 101 0.80 -7.66 3.89
C SER A 101 2.20 -8.14 3.53
N ASN A 102 2.32 -9.22 2.74
CA ASN A 102 3.62 -9.70 2.25
C ASN A 102 4.24 -8.73 1.24
N GLU A 103 3.47 -8.27 0.26
CA GLU A 103 3.91 -7.23 -0.68
C GLU A 103 4.26 -5.94 0.06
N LEU A 104 3.45 -5.51 1.04
CA LEU A 104 3.74 -4.34 1.86
C LEU A 104 5.08 -4.49 2.60
N LYS A 105 5.39 -5.67 3.15
CA LYS A 105 6.68 -5.97 3.79
C LYS A 105 7.85 -5.80 2.84
N ILE A 106 7.68 -6.23 1.60
CA ILE A 106 8.69 -6.10 0.55
C ILE A 106 8.86 -4.64 0.13
N VAL A 107 7.76 -3.91 -0.07
CA VAL A 107 7.77 -2.50 -0.41
C VAL A 107 8.47 -1.69 0.70
N LEU A 108 8.15 -1.93 1.97
CA LEU A 108 8.79 -1.25 3.09
C LEU A 108 10.30 -1.49 3.18
N ALA A 109 10.73 -2.72 2.93
CA ALA A 109 12.13 -3.11 3.03
C ALA A 109 12.98 -2.83 1.77
N SER A 110 12.39 -2.38 0.66
CA SER A 110 13.08 -2.20 -0.62
C SER A 110 13.33 -0.73 -0.97
N GLU A 111 14.43 -0.47 -1.70
CA GLU A 111 14.72 0.85 -2.26
C GLU A 111 13.67 1.26 -3.30
N GLN A 112 13.18 0.30 -4.09
CA GLN A 112 12.11 0.51 -5.06
C GLN A 112 10.82 1.00 -4.38
N GLY A 113 10.49 0.45 -3.21
CA GLY A 113 9.31 0.85 -2.46
C GLY A 113 9.38 2.26 -1.87
N ILE A 114 10.57 2.89 -1.74
CA ILE A 114 10.69 4.30 -1.35
C ILE A 114 9.93 5.20 -2.34
N LYS A 115 10.02 4.89 -3.64
CA LYS A 115 9.34 5.66 -4.69
C LYS A 115 7.82 5.53 -4.58
N VAL A 116 7.33 4.33 -4.28
CA VAL A 116 5.90 4.06 -4.06
C VAL A 116 5.39 4.88 -2.88
N ARG A 117 6.07 4.80 -1.72
CA ARG A 117 5.71 5.59 -0.53
C ARG A 117 5.69 7.08 -0.80
N LYS A 118 6.74 7.59 -1.45
CA LYS A 118 6.83 9.01 -1.83
C LYS A 118 5.65 9.43 -2.70
N LYS A 119 5.29 8.63 -3.71
CA LYS A 119 4.17 8.92 -4.60
C LYS A 119 2.84 8.99 -3.85
N ILE A 120 2.62 8.09 -2.89
CA ILE A 120 1.42 8.10 -2.03
C ILE A 120 1.37 9.35 -1.17
N THR A 121 2.47 9.71 -0.50
CA THR A 121 2.54 10.96 0.30
C THR A 121 2.32 12.20 -0.56
N ASP A 122 2.90 12.25 -1.77
CA ASP A 122 2.71 13.38 -2.70
C ASP A 122 1.23 13.52 -3.14
N ILE A 123 0.54 12.39 -3.39
CA ILE A 123 -0.90 12.37 -3.69
C ILE A 123 -1.72 12.88 -2.50
N LEU A 124 -1.45 12.40 -1.28
CA LEU A 124 -2.15 12.85 -0.07
C LEU A 124 -1.96 14.36 0.16
N SER A 125 -0.73 14.86 0.03
CA SER A 125 -0.42 16.28 0.16
C SER A 125 -1.17 17.13 -0.88
N ALA A 126 -1.21 16.68 -2.14
CA ALA A 126 -1.97 17.36 -3.19
C ALA A 126 -3.47 17.42 -2.87
N ASN A 127 -4.06 16.32 -2.40
CA ASN A 127 -5.46 16.28 -1.99
C ASN A 127 -5.74 17.21 -0.81
N MET A 128 -4.87 17.25 0.20
CA MET A 128 -5.00 18.18 1.33
C MET A 128 -4.95 19.64 0.90
N LYS A 129 -4.03 20.01 -0.01
CA LYS A 129 -3.96 21.37 -0.56
C LYS A 129 -5.25 21.76 -1.29
N MET A 130 -5.81 20.84 -2.07
CA MET A 130 -7.10 21.03 -2.72
C MET A 130 -8.23 21.25 -1.68
N HIS A 131 -8.25 20.46 -0.61
CA HIS A 131 -9.22 20.61 0.49
C HIS A 131 -8.97 21.81 1.40
N GLN A 132 -7.77 22.39 1.41
CA GLN A 132 -7.54 23.68 2.04
C GLN A 132 -8.09 24.82 1.19
N ALA A 133 -7.87 24.76 -0.12
CA ALA A 133 -8.33 25.78 -1.06
C ALA A 133 -9.86 25.93 -1.10
N ASN A 134 -10.60 24.84 -0.86
CA ASN A 134 -12.07 24.85 -0.77
C ASN A 134 -12.61 25.14 0.66
N GLY A 135 -11.73 25.27 1.65
CA GLY A 135 -12.08 25.57 3.04
C GLY A 135 -12.47 24.38 3.91
N ALA A 136 -12.42 23.14 3.40
CA ALA A 136 -12.76 21.91 4.13
C ALA A 136 -11.67 21.50 5.16
N VAL A 137 -10.40 21.76 4.84
CA VAL A 137 -9.26 21.57 5.74
C VAL A 137 -8.78 22.94 6.24
N ARG A 138 -8.45 23.03 7.52
CA ARG A 138 -7.91 24.23 8.16
C ARG A 138 -6.58 24.68 7.51
N GLY A 139 -6.43 25.99 7.29
CA GLY A 139 -5.30 26.55 6.55
C GLY A 139 -3.98 26.66 7.34
N ASP A 140 -4.01 26.42 8.65
CA ASP A 140 -2.85 26.45 9.55
C ASP A 140 -2.18 25.07 9.72
N VAL A 141 -2.70 24.03 9.06
CA VAL A 141 -2.08 22.71 8.99
C VAL A 141 -1.14 22.64 7.78
N ASP A 142 0.09 22.17 7.96
CA ASP A 142 1.01 21.87 6.85
C ASP A 142 0.57 20.58 6.14
N PRO A 143 0.17 20.65 4.85
CA PRO A 143 -0.28 19.48 4.09
C PRO A 143 0.79 18.40 3.90
N ASN A 144 2.07 18.80 3.80
CA ASN A 144 3.14 17.83 3.60
C ASN A 144 3.41 17.07 4.89
N LEU A 145 3.50 17.78 6.02
CA LEU A 145 3.71 17.16 7.33
C LEU A 145 2.58 16.21 7.68
N LEU A 146 1.33 16.62 7.43
CA LEU A 146 0.17 15.79 7.70
C LEU A 146 0.12 14.56 6.78
N ALA A 147 0.43 14.70 5.50
CA ALA A 147 0.51 13.56 4.58
C ALA A 147 1.55 12.53 5.05
N GLU A 148 2.74 12.99 5.46
CA GLU A 148 3.78 12.12 6.03
C GLU A 148 3.30 11.41 7.31
N ALA A 149 2.65 12.14 8.22
CA ALA A 149 2.12 11.57 9.45
C ALA A 149 1.06 10.49 9.19
N ILE A 150 0.14 10.75 8.26
CA ILE A 150 -0.89 9.78 7.86
C ILE A 150 -0.24 8.54 7.27
N THR A 151 0.63 8.70 6.27
CA THR A 151 1.35 7.58 5.63
C THR A 151 2.07 6.73 6.68
N ALA A 152 2.89 7.36 7.53
CA ALA A 152 3.66 6.66 8.56
C ALA A 152 2.75 5.95 9.58
N SER A 153 1.65 6.57 10.00
CA SER A 153 0.73 5.96 10.95
C SER A 153 0.00 4.75 10.36
N ILE A 154 -0.46 4.80 9.11
CA ILE A 154 -1.11 3.67 8.44
C ILE A 154 -0.13 2.49 8.31
N GLU A 155 1.10 2.78 7.88
CA GLU A 155 2.15 1.77 7.78
C GLU A 155 2.36 1.10 9.13
N GLN A 156 2.67 1.87 10.17
CA GLN A 156 2.97 1.34 11.50
C GLN A 156 1.79 0.58 12.11
N LEU A 157 0.56 1.10 11.99
CA LEU A 157 -0.64 0.45 12.54
C LEU A 157 -0.96 -0.86 11.82
N THR A 158 -0.70 -0.93 10.51
CA THR A 158 -0.81 -2.19 9.76
C THR A 158 0.12 -3.25 10.34
N TYR A 159 1.41 -2.95 10.54
CA TYR A 159 2.35 -3.94 11.09
C TYR A 159 2.03 -4.33 12.52
N GLN A 160 1.76 -3.34 13.38
CA GLN A 160 1.63 -3.57 14.81
C GLN A 160 0.34 -4.30 15.16
N TYR A 161 -0.76 -3.98 14.49
CA TYR A 161 -2.09 -4.40 14.92
C TYR A 161 -2.84 -5.23 13.87
N LEU A 162 -2.68 -4.93 12.58
CA LEU A 162 -3.44 -5.64 11.55
C LEU A 162 -2.81 -6.98 11.22
N VAL A 163 -1.50 -7.00 10.97
CA VAL A 163 -0.74 -8.22 10.64
C VAL A 163 -0.70 -9.20 11.82
N THR A 164 -0.72 -8.69 13.05
CA THR A 164 -0.77 -9.50 14.27
C THR A 164 -2.18 -10.02 14.59
N GLY A 165 -3.21 -9.50 13.92
CA GLY A 165 -4.61 -9.81 14.19
C GLY A 165 -5.15 -9.18 15.48
N GLU A 166 -4.42 -8.26 16.11
CA GLU A 166 -4.86 -7.57 17.33
C GLU A 166 -6.03 -6.59 17.06
N LYS A 167 -6.09 -6.02 15.85
CA LYS A 167 -7.20 -5.14 15.41
C LYS A 167 -7.61 -5.44 13.99
N THR A 168 -8.89 -5.21 13.71
CA THR A 168 -9.45 -5.31 12.36
C THR A 168 -9.17 -4.04 11.54
N ALA A 169 -9.22 -4.16 10.21
CA ALA A 169 -9.14 -3.02 9.30
C ALA A 169 -10.28 -2.00 9.53
N GLU A 170 -11.45 -2.47 9.95
CA GLU A 170 -12.59 -1.60 10.27
C GLU A 170 -12.30 -0.74 11.51
N GLU A 171 -11.79 -1.34 12.58
CA GLU A 171 -11.43 -0.63 13.81
C GLU A 171 -10.33 0.40 13.55
N LEU A 172 -9.24 -0.01 12.88
CA LEU A 172 -8.13 0.86 12.53
C LEU A 172 -8.58 2.00 11.62
N GLY A 173 -9.41 1.70 10.62
CA GLY A 173 -9.91 2.70 9.69
C GLY A 173 -10.75 3.77 10.37
N LYS A 174 -11.69 3.37 11.24
CA LYS A 174 -12.53 4.33 11.99
C LYS A 174 -11.71 5.19 12.96
N GLN A 175 -10.80 4.58 13.71
CA GLN A 175 -9.99 5.30 14.70
C GLN A 175 -9.01 6.27 14.04
N THR A 176 -8.35 5.84 12.97
CA THR A 176 -7.42 6.67 12.19
C THR A 176 -8.16 7.84 11.55
N ALA A 177 -9.32 7.58 10.94
CA ALA A 177 -10.18 8.62 10.39
C ALA A 177 -10.56 9.64 11.47
N PHE A 178 -11.05 9.18 12.61
CA PHE A 178 -11.47 10.07 13.70
C PHE A 178 -10.33 10.94 14.22
N LEU A 179 -9.14 10.36 14.45
CA LEU A 179 -7.97 11.08 14.95
C LEU A 179 -7.54 12.22 14.01
N TYR A 180 -7.51 11.96 12.71
CA TYR A 180 -7.12 12.97 11.72
C TYR A 180 -8.25 13.96 11.42
N LEU A 181 -9.51 13.53 11.34
CA LEU A 181 -10.66 14.42 11.17
C LEU A 181 -10.74 15.46 12.29
N TYR A 182 -10.60 15.04 13.55
CA TYR A 182 -10.64 15.96 14.71
C TYR A 182 -9.49 16.98 14.70
N GLY A 183 -8.32 16.59 14.17
CA GLY A 183 -7.18 17.50 14.01
C GLY A 183 -7.29 18.47 12.84
N MET A 184 -7.99 18.08 11.76
CA MET A 184 -7.96 18.73 10.44
C MET A 184 -9.19 19.57 10.10
N ILE A 185 -10.37 19.21 10.61
CA ILE A 185 -11.62 19.90 10.28
C ILE A 185 -11.80 21.09 11.22
N LYS A 186 -12.36 22.18 10.70
CA LYS A 186 -12.78 23.31 11.54
C LYS A 186 -13.92 22.86 12.45
N ASN A 187 -13.73 22.98 13.76
CA ASN A 187 -14.86 22.90 14.70
C ASN A 187 -15.90 23.95 14.28
N LYS A 188 -17.13 23.50 14.05
CA LYS A 188 -18.27 24.41 13.88
C LYS A 188 -18.55 25.15 15.18
#